data_AF-K5XE00-F1
#
_entry.id   AF-K5XE00-F1
#
_cell.length_a   1.000
_cell.length_b   1.000
_cell.length_c   1.000
_cell.angle_alpha   90.00
_cell.angle_beta   90.00
_cell.angle_gamma   90.00
#
_symmetry.space_group_name_H-M   'P 1'
#
loop_
_entity.id
_entity.type
_entity.pdbx_description
1 polymer ?
#
loop_
_entity_poly.entity_id
_entity_poly.type
_entity_poly.pdbx_seq_one_letter_code
_entity_poly.pdbx_strand_id
1 'polypeptide(L)'
;MPESRSSPEHRARVLVFGAGNFGSCLADHLGDSAHDVFMWSRSARLVEHFNSHHRNPDFLKDHVFPECVKAVGPEFPPAELIRSMDVLLFAIPTQGVRETLTALKPTLNLQNLPLFIFVNKGIEIGTHALTLDIIADTCGPEVAKVATFLSGPSFAKEIVRRQPTSVSVASLSPEHAEKASSVFHQPWFRCYTGDDPIGVELAGALKNVYAIASGIADGLSFENNTRAMLITRGLAEMTRIGTAYGASPLTFLSLAGVGDLFLTCSSSTSRNYTVGYRLGKGEQLKDIVDSLGSVAEGVSTAKGLKEVLDDLDLSAPIAIAVYEVLYEDKDVASRAKDLMSLPAVQELDLPCAGKPARRLMKKLGMPL
;
A
#
# COMPACT_ATOMS: atom_id res chain seq x y z
N MET A 1 5.06 35.00 -10.87
CA MET A 1 5.27 34.46 -9.51
C MET A 1 3.89 34.12 -8.97
N PRO A 2 3.43 32.87 -8.96
CA PRO A 2 2.20 32.55 -8.26
C PRO A 2 2.51 32.58 -6.76
N GLU A 3 1.70 33.34 -6.04
CA GLU A 3 1.74 33.55 -4.60
C GLU A 3 1.82 32.20 -3.85
N SER A 4 2.71 32.15 -2.86
CA SER A 4 2.78 31.05 -1.92
C SER A 4 1.43 30.91 -1.22
N ARG A 5 0.64 29.90 -1.63
CA ARG A 5 -0.54 29.53 -0.84
C ARG A 5 -0.05 29.09 0.53
N SER A 6 -0.46 29.89 1.50
CA SER A 6 -0.32 29.71 2.94
C SER A 6 -0.83 28.34 3.37
N SER A 7 -0.24 27.86 4.47
CA SER A 7 -0.71 26.78 5.37
C SER A 7 -2.17 26.33 5.19
N PRO A 8 -2.46 25.02 5.32
CA PRO A 8 -3.82 24.51 5.16
C PRO A 8 -4.80 25.31 6.03
N GLU A 9 -5.85 25.86 5.42
CA GLU A 9 -6.83 26.75 6.05
C GLU A 9 -7.62 26.08 7.20
N HIS A 10 -7.38 24.79 7.49
CA HIS A 10 -8.09 24.07 8.54
C HIS A 10 -7.22 23.02 9.26
N ARG A 11 -7.22 23.08 10.60
CA ARG A 11 -6.62 22.06 11.47
C ARG A 11 -7.58 20.89 11.63
N ALA A 12 -7.29 19.78 10.96
CA ALA A 12 -8.06 18.54 11.08
C ALA A 12 -7.63 17.70 12.29
N ARG A 13 -8.56 16.91 12.83
CA ARG A 13 -8.31 15.82 13.78
C ARG A 13 -8.21 14.50 13.04
N VAL A 14 -7.06 13.84 13.12
CA VAL A 14 -6.75 12.62 12.38
C VAL A 14 -6.52 11.46 13.34
N LEU A 15 -7.21 10.34 13.13
CA LEU A 15 -6.90 9.07 13.78
C LEU A 15 -6.21 8.14 12.78
N VAL A 16 -4.95 7.81 13.08
CA VAL A 16 -4.14 6.86 12.32
C VAL A 16 -4.28 5.47 12.95
N PHE A 17 -4.96 4.55 12.26
CA PHE A 17 -4.93 3.13 12.59
C PHE A 17 -3.59 2.55 12.14
N GLY A 18 -2.73 2.23 13.11
CA GLY A 18 -1.44 1.59 12.88
C GLY A 18 -0.26 2.50 13.26
N ALA A 19 0.48 2.08 14.29
CA ALA A 19 1.72 2.73 14.76
C ALA A 19 3.01 2.10 14.19
N GLY A 20 2.90 1.47 13.02
CA GLY A 20 4.04 0.91 12.29
C GLY A 20 4.87 1.98 11.59
N ASN A 21 5.95 1.57 10.90
CA ASN A 21 6.88 2.50 10.23
C ASN A 21 6.20 3.56 9.36
N PHE A 22 5.27 3.16 8.49
CA PHE A 22 4.61 4.12 7.59
C PHE A 22 3.48 4.91 8.29
N GLY A 23 2.73 4.28 9.20
CA GLY A 23 1.73 4.99 9.99
C GLY A 23 2.32 6.10 10.87
N SER A 24 3.45 5.82 11.53
CA SER A 24 4.20 6.86 12.25
C SER A 24 4.74 7.94 11.31
N CYS A 25 5.32 7.56 10.17
CA CYS A 25 5.77 8.54 9.17
C CYS A 25 4.66 9.51 8.73
N LEU A 26 3.46 8.99 8.46
CA LEU A 26 2.34 9.84 8.05
C LEU A 26 1.77 10.66 9.22
N ALA A 27 1.82 10.10 10.44
CA ALA A 27 1.46 10.86 11.64
C ALA A 27 2.40 12.06 11.87
N ASP A 28 3.71 11.88 11.66
CA ASP A 28 4.70 12.96 11.68
C ASP A 28 4.39 14.03 10.62
N HIS A 29 4.19 13.60 9.38
CA HIS A 29 3.87 14.49 8.26
C HIS A 29 2.60 15.33 8.48
N LEU A 30 1.57 14.72 9.04
CA LEU A 30 0.32 15.42 9.39
C LEU A 30 0.52 16.33 10.61
N GLY A 31 1.36 15.94 11.56
CA GLY A 31 1.76 16.77 12.69
C GLY A 31 2.53 18.03 12.26
N ASP A 32 3.43 17.92 11.28
CA ASP A 32 4.11 19.06 10.64
C ASP A 32 3.13 20.05 10.00
N SER A 33 1.98 19.55 9.56
CA SER A 33 0.88 20.34 8.99
C SER A 33 -0.02 20.96 10.08
N ALA A 34 0.39 20.88 11.34
CA ALA A 34 -0.33 21.35 12.53
C ALA A 34 -1.71 20.70 12.75
N HIS A 35 -1.94 19.51 12.20
CA HIS A 35 -3.12 18.70 12.51
C HIS A 35 -3.01 18.07 13.91
N ASP A 36 -4.16 17.79 14.53
CA ASP A 36 -4.23 17.00 15.77
C ASP A 36 -4.24 15.52 15.42
N VAL A 37 -3.14 14.82 15.72
CA VAL A 37 -2.95 13.45 15.25
C VAL A 37 -2.96 12.47 16.42
N PHE A 38 -3.82 11.46 16.32
CA PHE A 38 -3.92 10.34 17.24
C PHE A 38 -3.45 9.08 16.53
N MET A 39 -2.39 8.45 17.00
CA MET A 39 -1.86 7.21 16.43
C MET A 39 -2.29 6.03 17.30
N TRP A 40 -3.13 5.16 16.76
CA TRP A 40 -3.58 3.97 17.48
C TRP A 40 -2.57 2.83 17.39
N SER A 41 -2.27 2.23 18.53
CA SER A 41 -1.41 1.06 18.66
C SER A 41 -2.02 0.05 19.61
N ARG A 42 -1.90 -1.25 19.27
CA ARG A 42 -2.25 -2.37 20.16
C ARG A 42 -1.21 -2.61 21.26
N SER A 43 -0.04 -1.96 21.19
CA SER A 43 1.06 -2.13 22.15
C SER A 43 1.00 -1.04 23.22
N ALA A 44 0.60 -1.41 24.44
CA ALA A 44 0.60 -0.50 25.60
C ALA A 44 1.98 0.14 25.83
N ARG A 45 3.05 -0.67 25.69
CA ARG A 45 4.44 -0.20 25.75
C ARG A 45 4.73 0.93 24.76
N LEU A 46 4.25 0.80 23.51
CA LEU A 46 4.44 1.83 22.49
C LEU A 46 3.67 3.09 22.87
N VAL A 47 2.41 2.96 23.31
CA VAL A 47 1.56 4.10 23.70
C VAL A 47 2.19 4.90 24.84
N GLU A 48 2.59 4.23 25.92
CA GLU A 48 3.23 4.86 27.08
C GLU A 48 4.55 5.52 26.70
N HIS A 49 5.42 4.80 25.97
CA HIS A 49 6.72 5.32 25.57
C HIS A 49 6.58 6.54 24.65
N PHE A 50 5.69 6.47 23.65
CA PHE A 50 5.47 7.55 22.70
C PHE A 50 4.94 8.80 23.38
N ASN A 51 3.95 8.69 24.25
CA ASN A 51 3.38 9.85 24.94
C ASN A 51 4.34 10.48 25.97
N SER A 52 5.31 9.72 26.48
CA SER A 52 6.29 10.24 27.45
C SER A 52 7.51 10.88 26.77
N HIS A 53 7.89 10.40 25.59
CA HIS A 53 9.15 10.77 24.94
C HIS A 53 8.98 11.42 23.56
N HIS A 54 7.77 11.43 23.01
CA HIS A 54 7.47 11.82 21.62
C HIS A 54 8.36 11.09 20.60
N ARG A 55 8.58 9.78 20.83
CA ARG A 55 9.42 8.90 20.00
C ARG A 55 8.74 7.56 19.82
N ASN A 56 8.85 6.97 18.63
CA ASN A 56 8.45 5.58 18.43
C ASN A 56 9.64 4.65 18.77
N PRO A 57 9.49 3.70 19.70
CA PRO A 57 10.61 2.88 20.18
C PRO A 57 11.05 1.82 19.16
N ASP A 58 10.19 1.46 18.22
CA ASP A 58 10.39 0.35 17.29
C ASP A 58 10.74 0.85 15.87
N PHE A 59 10.16 1.97 15.46
CA PHE A 59 10.34 2.58 14.13
C PHE A 59 10.80 4.03 14.25
N LEU A 60 11.56 4.53 13.27
CA LEU A 60 12.03 5.92 13.25
C LEU A 60 12.68 6.35 14.59
N LYS A 61 13.46 5.46 15.21
CA LYS A 61 13.92 5.56 16.61
C LYS A 61 14.64 6.87 16.95
N ASP A 62 15.36 7.43 15.98
CA ASP A 62 16.12 8.66 16.15
C ASP A 62 15.28 9.94 15.97
N HIS A 63 14.01 9.83 15.55
CA HIS A 63 13.12 10.94 15.26
C HIS A 63 12.26 11.36 16.45
N VAL A 64 12.12 12.68 16.67
CA VAL A 64 11.19 13.27 17.64
C VAL A 64 9.97 13.80 16.91
N PHE A 65 8.80 13.36 17.33
CA PHE A 65 7.53 13.72 16.71
C PHE A 65 7.00 15.06 17.26
N PRO A 66 6.20 15.82 16.47
CA PRO A 66 5.51 17.01 16.94
C PRO A 66 4.61 16.74 18.16
N GLU A 67 4.48 17.70 19.06
CA GLU A 67 3.68 17.56 20.30
C GLU A 67 2.17 17.34 20.04
N CYS A 68 1.68 17.74 18.86
CA CYS A 68 0.30 17.50 18.45
C CYS A 68 0.04 16.03 18.05
N VAL A 69 1.07 15.20 17.94
CA VAL A 69 0.96 13.75 17.71
C VAL A 69 0.92 13.03 19.05
N LYS A 70 -0.14 12.25 19.29
CA LYS A 70 -0.34 11.46 20.51
C LYS A 70 -0.62 10.01 20.16
N ALA A 71 -0.19 9.08 21.00
CA ALA A 71 -0.55 7.68 20.86
C ALA A 71 -1.79 7.33 21.71
N VAL A 72 -2.65 6.46 21.19
CA VAL A 72 -3.85 5.94 21.87
C VAL A 72 -3.92 4.41 21.78
N GLY A 73 -4.51 3.75 22.78
CA GLY A 73 -4.57 2.29 22.91
C GLY A 73 -4.15 1.82 24.31
N PRO A 74 -3.99 0.50 24.55
CA PRO A 74 -3.99 -0.58 23.56
C PRO A 74 -5.38 -1.00 23.04
N GLU A 75 -6.45 -0.66 23.75
CA GLU A 75 -7.82 -1.00 23.37
C GLU A 75 -8.22 -0.31 22.06
N PHE A 76 -9.24 -0.85 21.41
CA PHE A 76 -9.82 -0.23 20.21
C PHE A 76 -10.37 1.17 20.57
N PRO A 77 -10.15 2.21 19.73
CA PRO A 77 -10.59 3.56 20.05
C PRO A 77 -12.10 3.64 20.33
N PRO A 78 -12.54 4.36 21.39
CA PRO A 78 -13.95 4.45 21.71
C PRO A 78 -14.72 5.25 20.65
N ALA A 79 -16.02 4.97 20.53
CA ALA A 79 -16.88 5.60 19.53
C ALA A 79 -16.89 7.14 19.61
N GLU A 80 -16.78 7.71 20.82
CA GLU A 80 -16.69 9.16 21.02
C GLU A 80 -15.44 9.74 20.35
N LEU A 81 -14.27 9.13 20.54
CA LEU A 81 -13.04 9.57 19.92
C LEU A 81 -13.18 9.50 18.40
N ILE A 82 -13.63 8.36 17.86
CA ILE A 82 -13.80 8.14 16.41
C ILE A 82 -14.74 9.17 15.79
N ARG A 83 -15.90 9.43 16.41
CA ARG A 83 -16.90 10.41 15.91
C ARG A 83 -16.42 11.85 15.95
N SER A 84 -15.36 12.12 16.71
CA SER A 84 -14.76 13.45 16.83
C SER A 84 -13.61 13.69 15.85
N MET A 85 -13.28 12.70 15.02
CA MET A 85 -12.23 12.79 13.99
C MET A 85 -12.81 13.30 12.67
N ASP A 86 -12.01 14.11 11.96
CA ASP A 86 -12.29 14.52 10.58
C ASP A 86 -11.75 13.51 9.57
N VAL A 87 -10.67 12.81 9.93
CA VAL A 87 -9.97 11.86 9.07
C VAL A 87 -9.65 10.56 9.83
N LEU A 88 -9.94 9.42 9.19
CA LEU A 88 -9.47 8.10 9.60
C LEU A 88 -8.44 7.60 8.56
N LEU A 89 -7.18 7.49 8.98
CA LEU A 89 -6.07 7.02 8.15
C LEU A 89 -5.74 5.56 8.51
N PHE A 90 -5.81 4.66 7.55
CA PHE A 90 -5.55 3.23 7.72
C PHE A 90 -4.15 2.88 7.21
N ALA A 91 -3.20 2.80 8.14
CA ALA A 91 -1.80 2.44 7.91
C ALA A 91 -1.45 1.09 8.57
N ILE A 92 -2.37 0.14 8.46
CA ILE A 92 -2.23 -1.26 8.91
C ILE A 92 -2.02 -2.19 7.70
N PRO A 93 -1.32 -3.33 7.86
CA PRO A 93 -1.21 -4.30 6.77
C PRO A 93 -2.57 -4.77 6.27
N THR A 94 -2.70 -5.09 4.97
CA THR A 94 -3.99 -5.49 4.35
C THR A 94 -4.71 -6.61 5.12
N GLN A 95 -3.95 -7.58 5.66
CA GLN A 95 -4.54 -8.71 6.41
C GLN A 95 -5.27 -8.29 7.71
N GLY A 96 -4.98 -7.10 8.24
CA GLY A 96 -5.65 -6.56 9.44
C GLY A 96 -6.80 -5.59 9.13
N VAL A 97 -7.01 -5.23 7.86
CA VAL A 97 -7.99 -4.20 7.48
C VAL A 97 -9.41 -4.66 7.76
N ARG A 98 -9.77 -5.88 7.37
CA ARG A 98 -11.12 -6.42 7.55
C ARG A 98 -11.53 -6.43 9.03
N GLU A 99 -10.70 -6.99 9.89
CA GLU A 99 -10.92 -7.01 11.34
C GLU A 99 -11.15 -5.60 11.90
N THR A 100 -10.27 -4.66 11.50
CA THR A 100 -10.34 -3.26 11.97
C THR A 100 -11.62 -2.57 11.50
N LEU A 101 -12.01 -2.74 10.23
CA LEU A 101 -13.22 -2.14 9.68
C LEU A 101 -14.50 -2.76 10.26
N THR A 102 -14.51 -4.07 10.52
CA THR A 102 -15.62 -4.73 11.21
C THR A 102 -15.81 -4.18 12.63
N ALA A 103 -14.72 -3.97 13.38
CA ALA A 103 -14.77 -3.36 14.71
C ALA A 103 -15.17 -1.87 14.66
N LEU A 104 -14.78 -1.15 13.61
CA LEU A 104 -15.10 0.26 13.39
C LEU A 104 -16.57 0.49 13.03
N LYS A 105 -17.17 -0.41 12.23
CA LYS A 105 -18.51 -0.20 11.64
C LYS A 105 -19.59 0.23 12.65
N PRO A 106 -19.72 -0.37 13.85
CA PRO A 106 -20.73 0.03 14.83
C PRO A 106 -20.58 1.45 15.38
N THR A 107 -19.39 2.05 15.28
CA THR A 107 -19.14 3.38 15.84
C THR A 107 -19.42 4.51 14.84
N LEU A 108 -19.49 4.20 13.55
CA LEU A 108 -19.64 5.17 12.46
C LEU A 108 -21.02 5.83 12.45
N ASN A 109 -21.04 7.13 12.19
CA ASN A 109 -22.26 7.86 11.85
C ASN A 109 -22.32 8.06 10.32
N LEU A 110 -23.20 7.35 9.63
CA LEU A 110 -23.31 7.44 8.17
C LEU A 110 -23.78 8.81 7.67
N GLN A 111 -24.43 9.62 8.52
CA GLN A 111 -24.85 10.98 8.16
C GLN A 111 -23.68 11.99 8.24
N ASN A 112 -22.61 11.63 8.95
CA ASN A 112 -21.43 12.46 9.12
C ASN A 112 -20.19 11.56 9.17
N LEU A 113 -19.80 11.07 7.99
CA LEU A 113 -18.62 10.21 7.86
C LEU A 113 -17.35 11.07 7.89
N PRO A 114 -16.33 10.66 8.66
CA PRO A 114 -14.98 11.21 8.47
C PRO A 114 -14.45 10.83 7.09
N LEU A 115 -13.39 11.50 6.65
CA LEU A 115 -12.65 11.11 5.45
C LEU A 115 -11.87 9.81 5.70
N PHE A 116 -12.08 8.79 4.87
CA PHE A 116 -11.37 7.51 4.96
C PHE A 116 -10.20 7.48 3.99
N ILE A 117 -8.98 7.33 4.50
CA ILE A 117 -7.76 7.29 3.70
C ILE A 117 -7.02 5.97 3.98
N PHE A 118 -6.75 5.21 2.94
CA PHE A 118 -6.05 3.92 3.01
C PHE A 118 -4.68 4.01 2.35
N VAL A 119 -3.67 3.47 3.01
CA VAL A 119 -2.28 3.45 2.51
C VAL A 119 -1.66 2.05 2.50
N ASN A 120 -2.44 1.04 2.87
CA ASN A 120 -2.03 -0.37 2.86
C ASN A 120 -1.91 -0.90 1.42
N LYS A 121 -1.01 -1.87 1.20
CA LYS A 121 -0.60 -2.29 -0.15
C LYS A 121 -0.50 -3.81 -0.25
N GLY A 122 -1.64 -4.45 -0.50
CA GLY A 122 -1.69 -5.91 -0.68
C GLY A 122 -3.07 -6.45 -1.03
N ILE A 123 -3.14 -7.77 -1.14
CA ILE A 123 -4.36 -8.55 -1.40
C ILE A 123 -4.66 -9.39 -0.15
N GLU A 124 -5.92 -9.43 0.31
CA GLU A 124 -6.31 -10.25 1.46
C GLU A 124 -6.23 -11.75 1.11
N ILE A 125 -5.55 -12.55 1.93
CA ILE A 125 -5.31 -13.97 1.61
C ILE A 125 -6.61 -14.79 1.62
N GLY A 126 -7.51 -14.55 2.57
CA GLY A 126 -8.69 -15.41 2.75
C GLY A 126 -9.80 -15.21 1.70
N THR A 127 -9.89 -14.02 1.11
CA THR A 127 -10.97 -13.64 0.19
C THR A 127 -10.47 -13.16 -1.16
N HIS A 128 -9.15 -12.96 -1.30
CA HIS A 128 -8.49 -12.41 -2.47
C HIS A 128 -8.96 -10.98 -2.80
N ALA A 129 -9.58 -10.30 -1.83
CA ALA A 129 -10.15 -8.98 -1.99
C ALA A 129 -9.09 -7.87 -1.98
N LEU A 130 -9.35 -6.84 -2.80
CA LEU A 130 -8.72 -5.53 -2.65
C LEU A 130 -9.31 -4.80 -1.44
N THR A 131 -8.66 -3.74 -1.00
CA THR A 131 -9.10 -2.97 0.17
C THR A 131 -10.46 -2.34 -0.08
N LEU A 132 -10.71 -1.81 -1.28
CA LEU A 132 -12.03 -1.29 -1.66
C LEU A 132 -13.14 -2.36 -1.58
N ASP A 133 -12.84 -3.60 -1.98
CA ASP A 133 -13.76 -4.74 -1.83
C ASP A 133 -14.04 -5.04 -0.34
N ILE A 134 -12.99 -5.05 0.50
CA ILE A 134 -13.09 -5.24 1.95
C ILE A 134 -13.98 -4.16 2.57
N ILE A 135 -13.76 -2.89 2.23
CA ILE A 135 -14.58 -1.78 2.74
C ILE A 135 -16.04 -1.97 2.35
N ALA A 136 -16.30 -2.36 1.11
CA ALA A 136 -17.67 -2.62 0.65
C ALA A 136 -18.30 -3.82 1.37
N ASP A 137 -17.53 -4.85 1.76
CA ASP A 137 -18.02 -6.00 2.55
C ASP A 137 -18.32 -5.62 4.00
N THR A 138 -17.46 -4.82 4.64
CA THR A 138 -17.51 -4.57 6.09
C THR A 138 -18.29 -3.31 6.43
N CYS A 139 -18.05 -2.23 5.69
CA CYS A 139 -18.60 -0.91 5.96
C CYS A 139 -19.76 -0.52 5.04
N GLY A 140 -19.95 -1.25 3.94
CA GLY A 140 -21.03 -1.05 2.98
C GLY A 140 -20.69 -0.05 1.87
N PRO A 141 -21.57 0.06 0.86
CA PRO A 141 -21.28 0.78 -0.39
C PRO A 141 -21.07 2.28 -0.20
N GLU A 142 -21.79 2.91 0.73
CA GLU A 142 -21.69 4.35 0.98
C GLU A 142 -20.30 4.76 1.48
N VAL A 143 -19.66 3.94 2.33
CA VAL A 143 -18.29 4.18 2.79
C VAL A 143 -17.28 3.85 1.68
N ALA A 144 -17.50 2.77 0.94
CA ALA A 144 -16.59 2.35 -0.13
C ALA A 144 -16.50 3.38 -1.27
N LYS A 145 -17.62 3.99 -1.69
CA LYS A 145 -17.65 5.02 -2.75
C LYS A 145 -16.79 6.25 -2.43
N VAL A 146 -16.63 6.57 -1.15
CA VAL A 146 -15.90 7.77 -0.69
C VAL A 146 -14.53 7.44 -0.10
N ALA A 147 -14.17 6.16 -0.03
CA ALA A 147 -12.85 5.73 0.39
C ALA A 147 -11.79 6.28 -0.57
N THR A 148 -10.68 6.72 0.01
CA THR A 148 -9.57 7.32 -0.74
C THR A 148 -8.29 6.53 -0.49
N PHE A 149 -7.49 6.34 -1.53
CA PHE A 149 -6.29 5.52 -1.52
C PHE A 149 -5.09 6.38 -1.87
N LEU A 150 -4.03 6.31 -1.07
CA LEU A 150 -2.78 7.02 -1.31
C LEU A 150 -1.65 6.03 -1.55
N SER A 151 -0.98 6.15 -2.70
CA SER A 151 0.13 5.28 -3.09
C SER A 151 1.15 6.04 -3.94
N GLY A 152 2.38 5.53 -4.05
CA GLY A 152 3.47 6.19 -4.75
C GLY A 152 4.84 5.94 -4.10
N PRO A 153 5.92 6.41 -4.74
CA PRO A 153 7.28 6.30 -4.22
C PRO A 153 7.43 7.15 -2.95
N SER A 154 7.43 6.50 -1.78
CA SER A 154 7.18 7.17 -0.50
C SER A 154 7.93 6.51 0.67
N PHE A 155 9.26 6.39 0.59
CA PHE A 155 10.01 5.83 1.71
C PHE A 155 9.88 6.67 2.98
N ALA A 156 9.43 6.04 4.06
CA ALA A 156 9.14 6.67 5.35
C ALA A 156 10.28 7.57 5.87
N LYS A 157 11.53 7.10 5.78
CA LYS A 157 12.69 7.87 6.24
C LYS A 157 12.93 9.15 5.44
N GLU A 158 12.58 9.16 4.15
CA GLU A 158 12.75 10.32 3.28
C GLU A 158 11.66 11.36 3.53
N ILE A 159 10.41 10.92 3.71
CA ILE A 159 9.28 11.79 4.10
C ILE A 159 9.55 12.47 5.44
N VAL A 160 9.97 11.70 6.45
CA VAL A 160 10.36 12.26 7.77
C VAL A 160 11.56 13.21 7.64
N ARG A 161 12.39 13.11 6.61
CA ARG A 161 13.47 14.07 6.34
C ARG A 161 13.03 15.23 5.44
N ARG A 162 11.73 15.38 5.19
CA ARG A 162 11.12 16.37 4.29
C ARG A 162 11.78 16.39 2.91
N GLN A 163 12.24 15.23 2.43
CA GLN A 163 12.74 15.11 1.06
C GLN A 163 11.55 15.19 0.08
N PRO A 164 11.71 15.85 -1.09
CA PRO A 164 10.66 15.97 -2.08
C PRO A 164 10.06 14.60 -2.43
N THR A 165 8.79 14.41 -2.08
CA THR A 165 8.05 13.17 -2.27
C THR A 165 6.78 13.45 -3.05
N SER A 166 6.41 12.59 -3.99
CA SER A 166 5.15 12.72 -4.73
C SER A 166 4.37 11.42 -4.68
N VAL A 167 3.05 11.53 -4.49
CA VAL A 167 2.13 10.39 -4.40
C VAL A 167 0.87 10.62 -5.23
N SER A 168 0.28 9.52 -5.69
CA SER A 168 -1.06 9.47 -6.25
C SER A 168 -2.10 9.34 -5.13
N VAL A 169 -3.23 10.02 -5.28
CA VAL A 169 -4.39 9.96 -4.39
C VAL A 169 -5.62 9.67 -5.24
N ALA A 170 -6.26 8.51 -5.05
CA ALA A 170 -7.38 8.10 -5.88
C ALA A 170 -8.63 7.75 -5.07
N SER A 171 -9.79 8.11 -5.59
CA SER A 171 -11.10 7.74 -5.04
C SER A 171 -12.12 7.67 -6.16
N LEU A 172 -13.20 6.89 -5.97
CA LEU A 172 -14.37 6.95 -6.85
C LEU A 172 -15.11 8.30 -6.74
N SER A 173 -14.84 9.07 -5.69
CA SER A 173 -15.34 10.43 -5.50
C SER A 173 -14.22 11.45 -5.69
N PRO A 174 -14.22 12.24 -6.79
CA PRO A 174 -13.22 13.28 -7.03
C PRO A 174 -13.10 14.28 -5.85
N GLU A 175 -14.24 14.63 -5.24
CA GLU A 175 -14.28 15.49 -4.05
C GLU A 175 -13.48 14.90 -2.88
N HIS A 176 -13.57 13.60 -2.62
CA HIS A 176 -12.82 12.95 -1.54
C HIS A 176 -11.34 12.81 -1.86
N ALA A 177 -10.98 12.57 -3.13
CA ALA A 177 -9.59 12.61 -3.58
C ALA A 177 -8.97 14.00 -3.37
N GLU A 178 -9.71 15.07 -3.68
CA GLU A 178 -9.27 16.46 -3.46
C GLU A 178 -9.14 16.81 -1.97
N LYS A 179 -10.10 16.39 -1.13
CA LYS A 179 -10.03 16.56 0.33
C LYS A 179 -8.80 15.85 0.91
N ALA A 180 -8.57 14.59 0.54
CA ALA A 180 -7.40 13.83 0.99
C ALA A 180 -6.09 14.45 0.49
N SER A 181 -6.04 14.88 -0.78
CA SER A 181 -4.91 15.62 -1.31
C SER A 181 -4.61 16.86 -0.47
N SER A 182 -5.63 17.66 -0.14
CA SER A 182 -5.49 18.89 0.65
C SER A 182 -5.00 18.65 2.08
N VAL A 183 -5.37 17.53 2.70
CA VAL A 183 -4.89 17.13 4.04
C VAL A 183 -3.38 16.81 4.03
N PHE A 184 -2.87 16.22 2.96
CA PHE A 184 -1.47 15.77 2.88
C PHE A 184 -0.54 16.75 2.14
N HIS A 185 -1.06 17.62 1.28
CA HIS A 185 -0.21 18.42 0.39
C HIS A 185 0.65 19.42 1.18
N GLN A 186 1.95 19.37 0.95
CA GLN A 186 2.95 20.27 1.53
C GLN A 186 4.00 20.64 0.48
N PRO A 187 4.82 21.70 0.69
CA PRO A 187 5.88 22.08 -0.25
C PRO A 187 6.87 20.96 -0.60
N TRP A 188 7.06 19.98 0.28
CA TRP A 188 7.91 18.79 0.09
C TRP A 188 7.13 17.48 -0.13
N PHE A 189 5.80 17.50 -0.07
CA PHE A 189 4.96 16.31 -0.24
C PHE A 189 3.80 16.63 -1.17
N ARG A 190 3.91 16.19 -2.42
CA ARG A 190 2.97 16.57 -3.49
C ARG A 190 2.00 15.44 -3.79
N CYS A 191 0.71 15.74 -3.66
CA CYS A 191 -0.38 14.83 -3.99
C CYS A 191 -0.91 15.11 -5.41
N TYR A 192 -1.14 14.05 -6.17
CA TYR A 192 -1.76 14.08 -7.50
C TYR A 192 -3.04 13.25 -7.49
N THR A 193 -4.18 13.87 -7.77
CA THR A 193 -5.49 13.20 -7.70
C THR A 193 -5.76 12.34 -8.95
N GLY A 194 -6.56 11.29 -8.78
CA GLY A 194 -7.07 10.42 -9.84
C GLY A 194 -8.37 9.73 -9.43
N ASP A 195 -8.98 9.01 -10.38
CA ASP A 195 -10.30 8.39 -10.26
C ASP A 195 -10.28 6.86 -10.36
N ASP A 196 -9.09 6.25 -10.46
CA ASP A 196 -8.89 4.80 -10.56
C ASP A 196 -8.28 4.19 -9.28
N PRO A 197 -9.07 4.06 -8.20
CA PRO A 197 -8.59 3.46 -6.96
C PRO A 197 -8.24 1.97 -7.13
N ILE A 198 -8.94 1.24 -8.00
CA ILE A 198 -8.66 -0.18 -8.28
C ILE A 198 -7.24 -0.32 -8.86
N GLY A 199 -6.89 0.50 -9.84
CA GLY A 199 -5.55 0.53 -10.41
C GLY A 199 -4.49 0.93 -9.39
N VAL A 200 -4.76 1.93 -8.54
CA VAL A 200 -3.83 2.37 -7.48
C VAL A 200 -3.56 1.28 -6.44
N GLU A 201 -4.61 0.58 -6.00
CA GLU A 201 -4.50 -0.54 -5.05
C GLU A 201 -3.70 -1.69 -5.65
N LEU A 202 -4.04 -2.11 -6.88
CA LEU A 202 -3.32 -3.18 -7.58
C LEU A 202 -1.87 -2.80 -7.83
N ALA A 203 -1.59 -1.58 -8.29
CA ALA A 203 -0.23 -1.12 -8.50
C ALA A 203 0.60 -1.21 -7.20
N GLY A 204 0.05 -0.70 -6.09
CA GLY A 204 0.70 -0.74 -4.77
C GLY A 204 0.93 -2.16 -4.26
N ALA A 205 -0.06 -3.05 -4.42
CA ALA A 205 0.03 -4.45 -3.99
C ALA A 205 1.05 -5.24 -4.82
N LEU A 206 0.91 -5.21 -6.14
CA LEU A 206 1.66 -6.05 -7.07
C LEU A 206 3.15 -5.70 -7.10
N LYS A 207 3.50 -4.41 -7.00
CA LYS A 207 4.92 -3.97 -7.01
C LYS A 207 5.77 -4.63 -5.92
N ASN A 208 5.16 -5.00 -4.79
CA ASN A 208 5.85 -5.68 -3.70
C ASN A 208 6.26 -7.10 -4.08
N VAL A 209 5.50 -7.80 -4.93
CA VAL A 209 5.86 -9.13 -5.46
C VAL A 209 7.05 -9.00 -6.41
N TYR A 210 7.02 -8.05 -7.34
CA TYR A 210 8.12 -7.83 -8.28
C TYR A 210 9.39 -7.30 -7.60
N ALA A 211 9.26 -6.60 -6.48
CA ALA A 211 10.42 -6.23 -5.66
C ALA A 211 11.13 -7.47 -5.08
N ILE A 212 10.40 -8.53 -4.71
CA ILE A 212 11.00 -9.81 -4.31
C ILE A 212 11.76 -10.41 -5.51
N ALA A 213 11.17 -10.43 -6.70
CA ALA A 213 11.86 -10.91 -7.91
C ALA A 213 13.15 -10.12 -8.20
N SER A 214 13.11 -8.79 -8.07
CA SER A 214 14.28 -7.92 -8.25
C SER A 214 15.36 -8.22 -7.21
N GLY A 215 14.97 -8.39 -5.95
CA GLY A 215 15.88 -8.80 -4.88
C GLY A 215 16.53 -10.15 -5.18
N ILE A 216 15.73 -11.15 -5.58
CA ILE A 216 16.20 -12.48 -5.97
C ILE A 216 17.29 -12.40 -7.03
N ALA A 217 17.07 -11.61 -8.09
CA ALA A 217 18.04 -11.46 -9.17
C ALA A 217 19.37 -10.90 -8.66
N ASP A 218 19.34 -9.89 -7.78
CA ASP A 218 20.56 -9.34 -7.18
C ASP A 218 21.21 -10.33 -6.19
N GLY A 219 20.42 -11.15 -5.51
CA GLY A 219 20.89 -12.26 -4.67
C GLY A 219 21.68 -13.30 -5.48
N LEU A 220 21.19 -13.63 -6.68
CA LEU A 220 21.84 -14.48 -7.68
C LEU A 220 23.03 -13.80 -8.39
N SER A 221 23.38 -12.56 -8.02
CA SER A 221 24.45 -11.77 -8.64
C SER A 221 24.19 -11.43 -10.12
N PHE A 222 22.93 -11.37 -10.55
CA PHE A 222 22.59 -10.76 -11.82
C PHE A 222 22.75 -9.24 -11.77
N GLU A 223 23.01 -8.64 -12.93
CA GLU A 223 23.36 -7.22 -13.04
C GLU A 223 22.20 -6.37 -13.56
N ASN A 224 22.49 -5.12 -13.91
CA ASN A 224 21.50 -4.08 -14.19
C ASN A 224 20.58 -4.39 -15.39
N ASN A 225 21.03 -5.15 -16.39
CA ASN A 225 20.17 -5.58 -17.51
C ASN A 225 18.99 -6.42 -16.99
N THR A 226 19.25 -7.34 -16.07
CA THR A 226 18.23 -8.19 -15.48
C THR A 226 17.27 -7.38 -14.61
N ARG A 227 17.78 -6.41 -13.82
CA ARG A 227 16.92 -5.52 -13.04
C ARG A 227 15.99 -4.69 -13.94
N ALA A 228 16.53 -4.09 -15.00
CA ALA A 228 15.74 -3.32 -15.96
C ALA A 228 14.67 -4.19 -16.64
N MET A 229 15.03 -5.41 -17.06
CA MET A 229 14.09 -6.38 -17.62
C MET A 229 12.98 -6.73 -16.63
N LEU A 230 13.31 -7.04 -15.37
CA LEU A 230 12.33 -7.40 -14.35
C LEU A 230 11.36 -6.25 -14.03
N ILE A 231 11.85 -5.02 -13.97
CA ILE A 231 11.00 -3.84 -13.76
C ILE A 231 10.04 -3.67 -14.94
N THR A 232 10.53 -3.72 -16.18
CA THR A 232 9.69 -3.54 -17.37
C THR A 232 8.69 -4.69 -17.55
N ARG A 233 9.13 -5.94 -17.41
CA ARG A 233 8.25 -7.12 -17.53
C ARG A 233 7.27 -7.22 -16.36
N GLY A 234 7.70 -6.87 -15.15
CA GLY A 234 6.83 -6.76 -13.98
C GLY A 234 5.75 -5.70 -14.18
N LEU A 235 6.10 -4.52 -14.72
CA LEU A 235 5.13 -3.49 -15.08
C LEU A 235 4.13 -3.97 -16.13
N ALA A 236 4.57 -4.77 -17.12
CA ALA A 236 3.69 -5.37 -18.11
C ALA A 236 2.70 -6.38 -17.48
N GLU A 237 3.16 -7.23 -16.56
CA GLU A 237 2.27 -8.14 -15.81
C GLU A 237 1.31 -7.36 -14.89
N MET A 238 1.79 -6.33 -14.18
CA MET A 238 0.95 -5.44 -13.36
C MET A 238 -0.17 -4.81 -14.19
N THR A 239 0.18 -4.22 -15.33
CA THR A 239 -0.79 -3.60 -16.24
C THR A 239 -1.79 -4.62 -16.76
N ARG A 240 -1.34 -5.83 -17.13
CA ARG A 240 -2.24 -6.91 -17.61
C ARG A 240 -3.26 -7.34 -16.55
N ILE A 241 -2.79 -7.56 -15.32
CA ILE A 241 -3.63 -7.93 -14.17
C ILE A 241 -4.62 -6.79 -13.86
N GLY A 242 -4.12 -5.55 -13.83
CA GLY A 242 -4.91 -4.35 -13.65
C GLY A 242 -6.03 -4.21 -14.66
N THR A 243 -5.68 -4.26 -15.94
CA THR A 243 -6.65 -4.18 -17.03
C THR A 243 -7.70 -5.26 -16.88
N ALA A 244 -7.31 -6.52 -16.64
CA ALA A 244 -8.26 -7.62 -16.44
C ALA A 244 -9.22 -7.42 -15.26
N TYR A 245 -8.75 -6.72 -14.22
CA TYR A 245 -9.57 -6.29 -13.09
C TYR A 245 -10.58 -5.21 -13.49
N GLY A 246 -10.28 -4.42 -14.52
CA GLY A 246 -11.05 -3.28 -15.01
C GLY A 246 -10.40 -1.93 -14.67
N ALA A 247 -9.16 -1.92 -14.20
CA ALA A 247 -8.40 -0.70 -13.96
C ALA A 247 -7.92 -0.07 -15.27
N SER A 248 -7.62 1.22 -15.24
CA SER A 248 -7.02 1.93 -16.37
C SER A 248 -5.56 1.50 -16.56
N PRO A 249 -5.14 1.11 -17.77
CA PRO A 249 -3.73 0.83 -18.05
C PRO A 249 -2.81 2.02 -17.76
N LEU A 250 -3.32 3.26 -17.88
CA LEU A 250 -2.56 4.49 -17.65
C LEU A 250 -2.19 4.67 -16.17
N THR A 251 -2.95 4.09 -15.24
CA THR A 251 -2.65 4.15 -13.80
C THR A 251 -1.30 3.50 -13.48
N PHE A 252 -0.90 2.48 -14.25
CA PHE A 252 0.39 1.81 -14.09
C PHE A 252 1.58 2.66 -14.57
N LEU A 253 1.34 3.70 -15.36
CA LEU A 253 2.37 4.67 -15.76
C LEU A 253 2.51 5.82 -14.75
N SER A 254 1.70 5.84 -13.69
CA SER A 254 1.70 6.89 -12.66
C SER A 254 2.72 6.67 -11.54
N LEU A 255 2.72 7.56 -10.55
CA LEU A 255 3.49 7.44 -9.31
C LEU A 255 3.15 6.15 -8.56
N ALA A 256 1.87 5.77 -8.46
CA ALA A 256 1.46 4.52 -7.82
C ALA A 256 1.96 3.26 -8.55
N GLY A 257 2.11 3.36 -9.88
CA GLY A 257 2.58 2.29 -10.76
C GLY A 257 4.10 2.25 -10.89
N VAL A 258 4.60 2.66 -12.05
CA VAL A 258 6.03 2.60 -12.41
C VAL A 258 6.91 3.36 -11.40
N GLY A 259 6.43 4.47 -10.84
CA GLY A 259 7.20 5.25 -9.85
C GLY A 259 7.52 4.43 -8.60
N ASP A 260 6.49 3.89 -7.94
CA ASP A 260 6.66 3.09 -6.72
C ASP A 260 7.32 1.73 -7.01
N LEU A 261 7.05 1.13 -8.17
CA LEU A 261 7.72 -0.09 -8.63
C LEU A 261 9.23 0.14 -8.74
N PHE A 262 9.66 1.19 -9.45
CA PHE A 262 11.07 1.48 -9.66
C PHE A 262 11.81 1.72 -8.34
N LEU A 263 11.23 2.53 -7.45
CA LEU A 263 11.79 2.79 -6.11
C LEU A 263 11.96 1.48 -5.32
N THR A 264 10.93 0.63 -5.34
CA THR A 264 10.88 -0.57 -4.49
C THR A 264 11.78 -1.69 -5.00
N CYS A 265 11.93 -1.83 -6.32
CA CYS A 265 12.78 -2.83 -6.95
C CYS A 265 14.28 -2.45 -6.92
N SER A 266 14.61 -1.18 -6.67
CA SER A 266 15.98 -0.66 -6.79
C SER A 266 16.62 -0.24 -5.47
N SER A 267 16.06 -0.68 -4.33
CA SER A 267 16.53 -0.23 -3.01
C SER A 267 16.48 -1.33 -1.96
N SER A 268 17.60 -1.52 -1.26
CA SER A 268 17.69 -2.35 -0.05
C SER A 268 16.88 -1.83 1.13
N THR A 269 16.35 -0.60 1.06
CA THR A 269 15.40 -0.07 2.06
C THR A 269 14.02 -0.73 1.93
N SER A 270 13.72 -1.32 0.77
CA SER A 270 12.53 -2.14 0.57
C SER A 270 12.67 -3.48 1.30
N ARG A 271 11.70 -3.78 2.17
CA ARG A 271 11.62 -5.06 2.88
C ARG A 271 11.43 -6.22 1.90
N ASN A 272 10.58 -6.02 0.89
CA ASN A 272 10.30 -7.04 -0.13
C ASN A 272 11.54 -7.34 -0.98
N TYR A 273 12.28 -6.30 -1.38
CA TYR A 273 13.58 -6.48 -2.05
C TYR A 273 14.56 -7.24 -1.15
N THR A 274 14.63 -6.90 0.14
CA THR A 274 15.52 -7.58 1.10
C THR A 274 15.18 -9.07 1.26
N VAL A 275 13.88 -9.41 1.33
CA VAL A 275 13.42 -10.81 1.33
C VAL A 275 13.92 -11.52 0.08
N GLY A 276 13.69 -10.93 -1.10
CA GLY A 276 14.15 -11.49 -2.36
C GLY A 276 15.66 -11.70 -2.41
N TYR A 277 16.43 -10.68 -1.99
CA TYR A 277 17.89 -10.76 -1.97
C TYR A 277 18.41 -11.93 -1.14
N ARG A 278 17.85 -12.11 0.06
CA ARG A 278 18.25 -13.19 0.97
C ARG A 278 17.82 -14.57 0.45
N LEU A 279 16.64 -14.67 -0.17
CA LEU A 279 16.23 -15.89 -0.89
C LEU A 279 17.20 -16.23 -2.02
N GLY A 280 17.61 -15.23 -2.82
CA GLY A 280 18.61 -15.41 -3.87
C GLY A 280 20.00 -15.79 -3.36
N LYS A 281 20.32 -15.50 -2.09
CA LYS A 281 21.52 -15.99 -1.39
C LYS A 281 21.38 -17.40 -0.80
N GLY A 282 20.21 -18.02 -0.92
CA GLY A 282 19.93 -19.37 -0.43
C GLY A 282 19.50 -19.44 1.03
N GLU A 283 19.11 -18.32 1.65
CA GLU A 283 18.54 -18.33 3.00
C GLU A 283 17.09 -18.85 2.98
N GLN A 284 16.66 -19.54 4.04
CA GLN A 284 15.30 -20.06 4.16
C GLN A 284 14.30 -18.94 4.46
N LEU A 285 13.13 -18.97 3.81
CA LEU A 285 12.08 -17.95 3.97
C LEU A 285 11.69 -17.73 5.44
N LYS A 286 11.57 -18.81 6.23
CA LYS A 286 11.22 -18.74 7.65
C LYS A 286 12.21 -17.88 8.43
N ASP A 287 13.50 -18.15 8.28
CA ASP A 287 14.57 -17.43 8.98
C ASP A 287 14.63 -15.96 8.54
N ILE A 288 14.32 -15.71 7.26
CA ILE A 288 14.24 -14.35 6.72
C ILE A 288 13.11 -13.55 7.39
N VAL A 289 11.91 -14.13 7.45
CA VAL A 289 10.72 -13.47 8.01
C VAL A 289 10.88 -13.25 9.52
N ASP A 290 11.39 -14.24 10.25
CA ASP A 290 11.59 -14.17 11.71
C ASP A 290 12.61 -13.06 12.07
N SER A 291 13.63 -12.83 11.23
CA SER A 291 14.66 -11.82 11.49
C SER A 291 14.33 -10.42 10.93
N LEU A 292 13.28 -10.26 10.12
CA LEU A 292 12.97 -9.00 9.43
C LEU A 292 12.45 -7.91 10.39
N GLY A 293 11.91 -8.32 11.54
CA GLY A 293 11.33 -7.44 12.57
C GLY A 293 10.09 -6.64 12.13
N SER A 294 9.60 -6.87 10.91
CA SER A 294 8.45 -6.17 10.32
C SER A 294 7.84 -6.99 9.18
N VAL A 295 6.62 -6.64 8.76
CA VAL A 295 5.90 -7.38 7.72
C VAL A 295 6.43 -7.04 6.33
N ALA A 296 6.72 -8.07 5.52
CA ALA A 296 6.95 -7.96 4.07
C ALA A 296 5.66 -8.28 3.32
N GLU A 297 4.87 -7.25 2.98
CA GLU A 297 3.55 -7.41 2.36
C GLU A 297 3.58 -8.20 1.03
N GLY A 298 4.70 -8.18 0.29
CA GLY A 298 4.87 -8.93 -0.96
C GLY A 298 4.76 -10.45 -0.77
N VAL A 299 5.18 -10.97 0.40
CA VAL A 299 5.07 -12.40 0.71
C VAL A 299 3.59 -12.79 0.81
N SER A 300 2.81 -12.08 1.61
CA SER A 300 1.36 -12.32 1.72
C SER A 300 0.61 -12.04 0.42
N THR A 301 1.00 -10.99 -0.31
CA THR A 301 0.36 -10.60 -1.57
C THR A 301 0.58 -11.64 -2.65
N ALA A 302 1.77 -12.25 -2.74
CA ALA A 302 2.02 -13.33 -3.70
C ALA A 302 1.05 -14.51 -3.51
N LYS A 303 0.70 -14.83 -2.26
CA LYS A 303 -0.26 -15.88 -1.94
C LYS A 303 -1.67 -15.57 -2.45
N GLY A 304 -2.19 -14.38 -2.12
CA GLY A 304 -3.51 -13.96 -2.62
C GLY A 304 -3.53 -13.76 -4.14
N LEU A 305 -2.42 -13.31 -4.72
CA LEU A 305 -2.30 -13.07 -6.15
C LEU A 305 -2.40 -14.35 -6.98
N LYS A 306 -1.87 -15.48 -6.49
CA LYS A 306 -1.94 -16.76 -7.21
C LYS A 306 -3.40 -17.13 -7.52
N GLU A 307 -4.26 -17.04 -6.52
CA GLU A 307 -5.68 -17.35 -6.65
C GLU A 307 -6.39 -16.37 -7.60
N VAL A 308 -6.04 -15.07 -7.54
CA VAL A 308 -6.55 -14.06 -8.49
C VAL A 308 -6.16 -14.39 -9.93
N LEU A 309 -4.93 -14.86 -10.16
CA LEU A 309 -4.45 -15.22 -11.51
C LEU A 309 -5.20 -16.43 -12.05
N ASP A 310 -5.46 -17.43 -11.20
CA ASP A 310 -6.22 -18.64 -11.58
C ASP A 310 -7.68 -18.30 -11.90
N ASP A 311 -8.34 -17.51 -11.05
CA ASP A 311 -9.72 -17.08 -11.23
C ASP A 311 -9.93 -16.28 -12.52
N LEU A 312 -8.91 -15.52 -12.94
CA LEU A 312 -8.94 -14.69 -14.13
C LEU A 312 -8.37 -15.38 -15.37
N ASP A 313 -7.80 -16.59 -15.24
CA ASP A 313 -7.07 -17.30 -16.30
C ASP A 313 -5.99 -16.42 -16.95
N LEU A 314 -5.19 -15.76 -16.09
CA LEU A 314 -4.15 -14.83 -16.53
C LEU A 314 -2.76 -15.43 -16.36
N SER A 315 -1.99 -15.40 -17.44
CA SER A 315 -0.56 -15.63 -17.37
C SER A 315 0.13 -14.45 -16.68
N ALA A 316 0.97 -14.71 -15.67
CA ALA A 316 1.90 -13.77 -15.06
C ALA A 316 3.15 -14.50 -14.57
N PRO A 317 4.05 -14.93 -15.48
CA PRO A 317 5.12 -15.87 -15.15
C PRO A 317 6.05 -15.42 -14.03
N ILE A 318 6.38 -14.13 -13.94
CA ILE A 318 7.27 -13.62 -12.88
C ILE A 318 6.56 -13.70 -11.53
N ALA A 319 5.30 -13.25 -11.45
CA ALA A 319 4.51 -13.35 -10.23
C ALA A 319 4.33 -14.80 -9.77
N ILE A 320 4.07 -15.72 -10.69
CA ILE A 320 3.95 -17.17 -10.41
C ILE A 320 5.28 -17.74 -9.91
N ALA A 321 6.40 -17.42 -10.57
CA ALA A 321 7.72 -17.89 -10.12
C ALA A 321 8.05 -17.41 -8.69
N VAL A 322 7.69 -16.17 -8.34
CA VAL A 322 7.83 -15.68 -6.97
C VAL A 322 6.95 -16.46 -6.00
N TYR A 323 5.68 -16.73 -6.35
CA TYR A 323 4.80 -17.55 -5.53
C TYR A 323 5.38 -18.95 -5.29
N GLU A 324 5.82 -19.62 -6.36
CA GLU A 324 6.39 -20.98 -6.32
C GLU A 324 7.66 -21.06 -5.45
N VAL A 325 8.53 -20.04 -5.51
CA VAL A 325 9.71 -19.93 -4.64
C VAL A 325 9.29 -19.76 -3.17
N LEU A 326 8.27 -18.95 -2.90
CA LEU A 326 7.85 -18.63 -1.54
C LEU A 326 7.04 -19.76 -0.86
N TYR A 327 6.27 -20.52 -1.64
CA TYR A 327 5.23 -21.42 -1.10
C TYR A 327 5.30 -22.86 -1.62
N GLU A 328 6.09 -23.14 -2.66
CA GLU A 328 6.25 -24.50 -3.22
C GLU A 328 7.70 -24.98 -3.20
N ASP A 329 8.57 -24.31 -2.42
CA ASP A 329 9.98 -24.63 -2.24
C ASP A 329 10.74 -24.82 -3.56
N LYS A 330 10.35 -24.10 -4.63
CA LYS A 330 11.08 -24.16 -5.90
C LYS A 330 12.45 -23.50 -5.79
N ASP A 331 13.45 -24.14 -6.38
CA ASP A 331 14.79 -23.58 -6.48
C ASP A 331 14.82 -22.30 -7.33
N VAL A 332 15.43 -21.26 -6.77
CA VAL A 332 15.46 -19.90 -7.32
C VAL A 332 16.21 -19.85 -8.66
N ALA A 333 17.36 -20.54 -8.76
CA ALA A 333 18.17 -20.54 -9.98
C ALA A 333 17.50 -21.31 -11.12
N SER A 334 16.86 -22.44 -10.80
CA SER A 334 16.04 -23.19 -11.74
C SER A 334 14.89 -22.34 -12.29
N ARG A 335 14.13 -21.67 -11.41
CA ARG A 335 13.00 -20.82 -11.87
C ARG A 335 13.45 -19.65 -12.72
N ALA A 336 14.58 -19.01 -12.40
CA ALA A 336 15.16 -17.98 -13.24
C ALA A 336 15.49 -18.51 -14.66
N LYS A 337 16.07 -19.71 -14.75
CA LYS A 337 16.37 -20.37 -16.03
C LYS A 337 15.11 -20.72 -16.82
N ASP A 338 14.08 -21.22 -16.13
CA ASP A 338 12.81 -21.59 -16.75
C ASP A 338 12.11 -20.38 -17.36
N LEU A 339 12.10 -19.23 -16.66
CA LEU A 339 11.55 -17.97 -17.18
C LEU A 339 12.24 -17.52 -18.46
N MET A 340 13.57 -17.64 -18.53
CA MET A 340 14.34 -17.29 -19.74
C MET A 340 14.16 -18.29 -20.89
N SER A 341 13.61 -19.47 -20.60
CA SER A 341 13.36 -20.53 -21.59
C SER A 341 11.94 -20.49 -22.15
N LEU A 342 11.11 -19.55 -21.71
CA LEU A 342 9.76 -19.33 -22.25
C LEU A 342 9.83 -18.92 -23.74
N PRO A 343 8.83 -19.31 -24.54
CA PRO A 343 8.78 -18.93 -25.95
C PRO A 343 8.67 -17.41 -26.12
N ALA A 344 9.13 -16.91 -27.27
CA ALA A 344 8.95 -15.51 -27.62
C ALA A 344 7.45 -15.16 -27.71
N VAL A 345 7.09 -14.02 -27.13
CA VAL A 345 5.71 -13.51 -27.09
C VAL A 345 5.70 -12.03 -27.43
N GLN A 346 4.51 -11.50 -27.74
CA GLN A 346 4.30 -10.06 -27.86
C GLN A 346 4.64 -9.36 -26.53
N GLU A 347 5.27 -8.19 -26.62
CA GLU A 347 5.78 -7.49 -25.44
C GLU A 347 4.65 -7.03 -24.50
N LEU A 348 3.64 -6.36 -25.06
CA LEU A 348 2.44 -5.90 -24.36
C LEU A 348 1.21 -6.56 -24.99
N ASP A 349 0.49 -7.30 -24.18
CA ASP A 349 -0.81 -7.89 -24.49
C ASP A 349 -1.75 -7.63 -23.32
N LEU A 350 -2.82 -6.88 -23.57
CA LEU A 350 -3.76 -6.41 -22.56
C LEU A 350 -5.14 -7.04 -22.81
N PRO A 351 -5.72 -7.75 -21.83
CA PRO A 351 -7.00 -8.41 -22.01
C PRO A 351 -8.14 -7.39 -22.05
N CYS A 352 -9.17 -7.66 -22.85
CA CYS A 352 -10.45 -6.96 -22.78
C CYS A 352 -11.33 -7.57 -21.68
N ALA A 353 -10.93 -7.47 -20.41
CA ALA A 353 -11.69 -8.02 -19.30
C ALA A 353 -11.77 -7.02 -18.14
N GLY A 354 -12.90 -6.98 -17.44
CA GLY A 354 -13.09 -6.12 -16.26
C GLY A 354 -14.10 -6.74 -15.29
N LYS A 355 -14.15 -8.07 -15.21
CA LYS A 355 -15.16 -8.79 -14.43
C LYS A 355 -15.12 -8.41 -12.93
N PRO A 356 -13.94 -8.30 -12.29
CA PRO A 356 -13.87 -7.87 -10.89
C PRO A 356 -14.44 -6.47 -10.66
N ALA A 357 -14.00 -5.46 -11.43
CA ALA A 357 -14.56 -4.10 -11.36
C ALA A 357 -16.07 -4.10 -11.61
N ARG A 358 -16.57 -4.88 -12.57
CA ARG A 358 -18.02 -5.05 -12.79
C ARG A 358 -18.77 -5.58 -11.57
N ARG A 359 -18.21 -6.58 -10.88
CA ARG A 359 -18.81 -7.11 -9.65
C ARG A 359 -18.79 -6.05 -8.55
N LEU A 360 -17.68 -5.34 -8.39
CA LEU A 360 -17.54 -4.27 -7.40
C LEU A 360 -18.48 -3.09 -7.71
N MET A 361 -18.51 -2.55 -8.93
CA MET A 361 -19.41 -1.47 -9.32
C MET A 361 -20.88 -1.84 -9.10
N LYS A 362 -21.27 -3.10 -9.40
CA LYS A 362 -22.62 -3.61 -9.09
C LYS A 362 -22.90 -3.62 -7.58
N LYS A 363 -21.93 -4.07 -6.76
CA LYS A 363 -22.01 -4.04 -5.29
C LYS A 363 -22.14 -2.61 -4.74
N LEU A 364 -21.52 -1.64 -5.42
CA LEU A 364 -21.59 -0.22 -5.08
C LEU A 364 -22.86 0.46 -5.64
N GLY A 365 -23.62 -0.19 -6.52
CA GLY A 365 -24.75 0.45 -7.21
C GLY A 365 -24.30 1.58 -8.14
N MET A 366 -23.11 1.48 -8.71
CA MET A 366 -22.54 2.44 -9.66
C MET A 366 -22.65 1.92 -11.10
N PRO A 367 -22.78 2.81 -12.10
CA PRO A 367 -22.68 2.43 -13.50
C PRO A 367 -21.26 1.96 -13.85
N LEU A 368 -21.15 1.29 -14.99
CA LEU A 368 -19.91 0.74 -15.52
C LEU A 368 -19.23 1.63 -16.53
#